data_AF-A0A0F9D354-F1
#
_entry.id   AF-A0A0F9D354-F1
#
_cell.length_a   1.000
_cell.length_b   1.000
_cell.length_c   1.000
_cell.angle_alpha   90.00
_cell.angle_beta   90.00
_cell.angle_gamma   90.00
#
_symmetry.space_group_name_H-M   'P 1'
#
loop_
_entity.id
_entity.type
_entity.pdbx_description
1 polymer ?
#
loop_
_entity_poly.entity_id
_entity_poly.type
_entity_poly.pdbx_seq_one_letter_code
_entity_poly.pdbx_strand_id
1 'polypeptide(L)'
;VVDDIQGFTEWRISEIAQEDGDSGLIGIIKAESIRQDLLDGLIDDALDNNTIIYEFEITKSPSDLITNFVLTAAKSYFALGTIDPTDLITMTFSWDSPLAALQSIAKESNARLAIRRNGTTNYLIDLLIDPTPVNPTSEIRIGKNIVGVKHERKTDKLATRIYPRGEAIEEIHFTMAEAVWKVVSISTLDVVLVDPNSSVGPIAFDDQFNSKYLEKIDGTYVQITDTIFSSQIVVVASGTGISADDLVRIRLNSAGDQLTYLDSPADQVSLGVVPRVLDRPDFPHVQNLAPNSQFSGTYAVAWHRIGV
;
A
#
# COMPACT_ATOMS: atom_id res chain seq x y z
N VAL A 1 4.21 -8.37 14.57
CA VAL A 1 4.33 -9.21 15.78
C VAL A 1 4.18 -8.25 16.95
N VAL A 2 3.12 -8.41 17.75
CA VAL A 2 2.83 -7.50 18.87
C VAL A 2 3.67 -7.99 20.05
N ASP A 3 4.65 -7.19 20.43
CA ASP A 3 5.34 -7.35 21.71
C ASP A 3 4.37 -6.96 22.83
N ASP A 4 3.73 -7.96 23.43
CA ASP A 4 3.05 -7.84 24.72
C ASP A 4 4.13 -7.74 25.81
N ILE A 5 4.62 -6.52 26.05
CA ILE A 5 5.62 -6.24 27.09
C ILE A 5 4.93 -6.28 28.46
N GLN A 6 5.19 -7.39 29.17
CA GLN A 6 5.09 -7.61 30.62
C GLN A 6 3.71 -7.59 31.30
N GLY A 7 3.31 -8.79 31.76
CA GLY A 7 2.72 -8.97 33.09
C GLY A 7 1.20 -9.04 33.12
N PHE A 8 0.66 -10.24 32.87
CA PHE A 8 -0.75 -10.63 32.97
C PHE A 8 -1.63 -10.22 31.78
N THR A 9 -1.64 -11.08 30.76
CA THR A 9 -2.65 -11.04 29.69
C THR A 9 -3.91 -11.73 30.21
N GLU A 10 -4.96 -10.94 30.46
CA GLU A 10 -6.28 -11.49 30.77
C GLU A 10 -6.96 -11.98 29.49
N TRP A 11 -7.57 -13.16 29.56
CA TRP A 11 -8.28 -13.80 28.45
C TRP A 11 -9.73 -14.06 28.86
N ARG A 12 -10.68 -13.73 27.99
CA ARG A 12 -12.10 -13.99 28.22
C ARG A 12 -12.37 -15.45 27.90
N ILE A 13 -12.90 -16.22 28.85
CA ILE A 13 -13.35 -17.59 28.56
C ILE A 13 -14.52 -17.51 27.57
N SER A 14 -14.36 -18.11 26.39
CA SER A 14 -15.38 -18.16 25.36
C SER A 14 -16.10 -19.52 25.32
N GLU A 15 -15.43 -20.59 25.73
CA GLU A 15 -16.01 -21.94 25.73
C GLU A 15 -15.47 -22.77 26.89
N ILE A 16 -16.35 -23.55 27.52
CA ILE A 16 -15.99 -24.63 28.44
C ILE A 16 -16.67 -25.89 27.92
N ALA A 17 -15.88 -26.84 27.45
CA ALA A 17 -16.34 -28.17 27.08
C ALA A 17 -15.85 -29.19 28.09
N GLN A 18 -16.67 -30.18 28.38
CA GLN A 18 -16.35 -31.28 29.30
C GLN A 18 -16.64 -32.61 28.63
N GLU A 19 -15.70 -33.53 28.74
CA GLU A 19 -15.81 -34.90 28.24
C GLU A 19 -15.49 -35.88 29.37
N ASP A 20 -16.34 -36.89 29.54
CA ASP A 20 -16.06 -38.00 30.45
C ASP A 20 -15.10 -38.96 29.75
N GLY A 21 -13.86 -39.03 30.24
CA GLY A 21 -12.86 -39.99 29.79
C GLY A 21 -12.75 -41.19 30.73
N ASP A 22 -12.19 -42.29 30.23
CA ASP A 22 -11.96 -43.54 30.99
C ASP A 22 -11.10 -43.35 32.26
N SER A 23 -10.40 -42.22 32.39
CA SER A 23 -9.53 -41.89 33.54
C SER A 23 -9.96 -40.63 34.32
N GLY A 24 -11.14 -40.08 34.02
CA GLY A 24 -11.68 -38.87 34.68
C GLY A 24 -12.23 -37.84 33.69
N LEU A 25 -12.72 -36.74 34.24
CA LEU A 25 -13.33 -35.65 33.47
C LEU A 25 -12.25 -34.78 32.82
N ILE A 26 -12.30 -34.65 31.50
CA ILE A 26 -11.43 -33.76 30.71
C ILE A 26 -12.20 -32.46 30.46
N GLY A 27 -11.67 -31.35 30.97
CA GLY A 27 -12.20 -30.01 30.68
C GLY A 27 -11.35 -29.30 29.64
N ILE A 28 -11.96 -28.84 28.55
CA ILE A 28 -11.34 -27.98 27.54
C ILE A 28 -11.88 -26.56 27.74
N ILE A 29 -10.99 -25.62 28.03
CA ILE A 29 -11.34 -24.19 28.16
C ILE A 29 -10.74 -23.46 26.96
N LYS A 30 -11.58 -22.80 26.17
CA LYS A 30 -11.13 -21.84 25.15
C LYS A 30 -11.28 -20.44 25.70
N ALA A 31 -10.23 -19.65 25.50
CA ALA A 31 -10.21 -18.26 25.91
C ALA A 31 -9.77 -17.39 24.74
N GLU A 32 -10.41 -16.24 24.63
CA GLU A 32 -10.24 -15.27 23.55
C GLU A 32 -9.64 -13.97 24.07
N SER A 33 -9.01 -13.23 23.16
CA SER A 33 -8.48 -11.91 23.47
C SER A 33 -9.64 -10.98 23.82
N ILE A 34 -9.41 -10.07 24.78
CA ILE A 34 -10.36 -9.01 25.13
C ILE A 34 -10.80 -8.17 23.92
N ARG A 35 -10.01 -8.16 22.84
CA ARG A 35 -10.37 -7.53 21.56
C ARG A 35 -11.71 -8.02 21.00
N GLN A 36 -12.13 -9.24 21.30
CA GLN A 36 -13.41 -9.77 20.83
C GLN A 36 -14.60 -9.01 21.40
N ASP A 37 -14.47 -8.41 22.57
CA ASP A 37 -15.54 -7.62 23.18
C ASP A 37 -15.84 -6.32 22.41
N LEU A 38 -14.94 -5.93 21.49
CA LEU A 38 -15.14 -4.82 20.55
C LEU A 38 -15.88 -5.24 19.27
N LEU A 39 -16.18 -6.53 19.08
CA LEU A 39 -17.15 -6.96 18.07
C LEU A 39 -18.59 -6.72 18.53
N ASP A 40 -18.81 -6.64 19.85
CA ASP A 40 -20.12 -6.38 20.42
C ASP A 40 -20.44 -4.88 20.35
N GLY A 41 -21.49 -4.51 19.62
CA GLY A 41 -21.94 -3.13 19.47
C GLY A 41 -21.90 -2.66 18.02
N LEU A 42 -22.49 -1.50 17.77
CA LEU A 42 -22.51 -0.85 16.47
C LEU A 42 -22.19 0.62 16.65
N ILE A 43 -21.36 1.15 15.76
CA ILE A 43 -21.08 2.58 15.68
C ILE A 43 -22.33 3.31 15.18
N ASP A 44 -22.78 4.28 15.94
CA ASP A 44 -23.92 5.11 15.62
C ASP A 44 -23.64 6.61 15.80
N ASP A 45 -24.43 7.43 15.13
CA ASP A 45 -24.52 8.86 15.36
C ASP A 45 -25.99 9.26 15.57
N ALA A 46 -26.21 10.33 16.32
CA ALA A 46 -27.55 10.85 16.58
C ALA A 46 -27.72 12.19 15.87
N LEU A 47 -28.70 12.24 14.96
CA LEU A 47 -29.14 13.50 14.35
C LEU A 47 -29.81 14.42 15.39
N ASP A 48 -29.90 15.72 15.11
CA ASP A 48 -30.52 16.73 15.99
C ASP A 48 -31.97 16.40 16.44
N ASN A 49 -32.63 15.49 15.73
CA ASN A 49 -33.97 15.00 16.03
C ASN A 49 -33.99 13.69 16.84
N ASN A 50 -32.87 13.29 17.43
CA ASN A 50 -32.63 12.01 18.11
C ASN A 50 -32.84 10.76 17.23
N THR A 51 -32.79 10.88 15.91
CA THR A 51 -32.76 9.71 15.02
C THR A 51 -31.35 9.14 14.99
N ILE A 52 -31.23 7.85 15.28
CA ILE A 52 -29.97 7.12 15.25
C ILE A 52 -29.70 6.66 13.82
N ILE A 53 -28.48 6.93 13.33
CA ILE A 53 -27.98 6.49 12.03
C ILE A 53 -26.72 5.65 12.21
N TYR A 54 -26.54 4.65 11.34
CA TYR A 54 -25.40 3.72 11.36
C TYR A 54 -24.53 3.84 10.10
N GLU A 55 -24.92 4.72 9.18
CA GLU A 55 -24.20 4.99 7.94
C GLU A 55 -24.02 6.50 7.81
N PHE A 56 -22.77 6.97 7.87
CA PHE A 56 -22.43 8.38 7.82
C PHE A 56 -20.97 8.60 7.46
N GLU A 57 -20.68 9.73 6.83
CA GLU A 57 -19.33 10.21 6.55
C GLU A 57 -18.95 11.31 7.55
N ILE A 58 -17.73 11.24 8.08
CA ILE A 58 -17.24 12.19 9.06
C ILE A 58 -15.74 12.44 8.93
N THR A 59 -15.34 13.70 9.12
CA THR A 59 -13.94 14.12 9.13
C THR A 59 -13.55 14.62 10.52
N LYS A 60 -12.72 13.87 11.23
CA LYS A 60 -12.28 14.17 12.60
C LYS A 60 -10.87 13.63 12.88
N SER A 61 -10.27 14.05 13.99
CA SER A 61 -9.02 13.47 14.46
C SER A 61 -9.24 12.01 14.91
N PRO A 62 -8.24 11.11 14.81
CA PRO A 62 -8.35 9.74 15.31
C PRO A 62 -8.78 9.67 16.78
N SER A 63 -8.29 10.59 17.63
CA SER A 63 -8.70 10.67 19.03
C SER A 63 -10.19 11.00 19.19
N ASP A 64 -10.72 11.92 18.38
CA ASP A 64 -12.13 12.29 18.42
C ASP A 64 -13.03 11.18 17.88
N LEU A 65 -12.58 10.47 16.83
CA LEU A 65 -13.31 9.33 16.27
C LEU A 65 -13.43 8.21 17.31
N ILE A 66 -12.33 7.89 18.00
CA ILE A 66 -12.36 6.87 19.04
C ILE A 66 -13.23 7.32 20.23
N THR A 67 -13.06 8.55 20.68
CA THR A 67 -13.75 9.03 21.89
C THR A 67 -15.25 9.15 21.70
N ASN A 68 -15.69 9.75 20.59
CA ASN A 68 -17.10 10.09 20.41
C ASN A 68 -17.93 8.96 19.81
N PHE A 69 -17.31 8.04 19.07
CA PHE A 69 -18.02 6.97 18.37
C PHE A 69 -17.64 5.59 18.89
N VAL A 70 -16.34 5.22 18.83
CA VAL A 70 -15.90 3.87 19.20
C VAL A 70 -16.16 3.56 20.68
N LEU A 71 -15.76 4.45 21.60
CA LEU A 71 -15.93 4.24 23.03
C LEU A 71 -17.40 4.34 23.48
N THR A 72 -18.22 5.06 22.73
CA THR A 72 -19.67 5.15 22.96
C THR A 72 -20.35 3.80 22.67
N ALA A 73 -19.93 3.12 21.60
CA ALA A 73 -20.44 1.81 21.21
C ALA A 73 -19.77 0.63 21.94
N ALA A 74 -18.53 0.80 22.43
CA ALA A 74 -17.76 -0.23 23.11
C ALA A 74 -18.23 -0.45 24.56
N LYS A 75 -17.72 -1.52 25.18
CA LYS A 75 -17.93 -1.78 26.61
C LYS A 75 -17.21 -0.72 27.46
N SER A 76 -17.82 -0.36 28.59
CA SER A 76 -17.37 0.74 29.47
C SER A 76 -15.98 0.57 30.10
N TYR A 77 -15.41 -0.64 30.08
CA TYR A 77 -14.04 -0.90 30.53
C TYR A 77 -12.99 -0.68 29.44
N PHE A 78 -13.38 -0.21 28.24
CA PHE A 78 -12.45 0.37 27.29
C PHE A 78 -12.35 1.87 27.51
N ALA A 79 -11.14 2.41 27.37
CA ALA A 79 -10.89 3.84 27.44
C ALA A 79 -9.79 4.24 26.45
N LEU A 80 -9.70 5.54 26.20
CA LEU A 80 -8.71 6.11 25.30
C LEU A 80 -7.32 5.99 25.92
N GLY A 81 -6.39 5.42 25.15
CA GLY A 81 -4.97 5.36 25.47
C GLY A 81 -4.18 6.46 24.77
N THR A 82 -2.95 6.14 24.39
CA THR A 82 -2.06 7.01 23.62
C THR A 82 -2.47 7.00 22.15
N ILE A 83 -2.82 8.16 21.61
CA ILE A 83 -3.15 8.36 20.19
C ILE A 83 -2.09 9.29 19.59
N ASP A 84 -1.14 8.73 18.87
CA ASP A 84 -0.07 9.46 18.18
C ASP A 84 -0.55 10.21 16.93
N PRO A 85 -1.40 9.66 16.05
CA PRO A 85 -1.81 10.37 14.85
C PRO A 85 -2.79 11.50 15.17
N THR A 86 -2.43 12.72 14.75
CA THR A 86 -3.20 13.95 15.02
C THR A 86 -3.95 14.48 13.80
N ASP A 87 -3.56 14.07 12.60
CA ASP A 87 -4.14 14.58 11.36
C ASP A 87 -5.60 14.15 11.20
N LEU A 88 -6.42 15.03 10.62
CA LEU A 88 -7.82 14.72 10.36
C LEU A 88 -7.93 13.65 9.28
N ILE A 89 -8.78 12.65 9.52
CA ILE A 89 -9.11 11.62 8.55
C ILE A 89 -10.60 11.67 8.23
N THR A 90 -10.95 11.49 6.96
CA THR A 90 -12.34 11.33 6.51
C THR A 90 -12.65 9.85 6.42
N MET A 91 -13.71 9.42 7.09
CA MET A 91 -14.13 8.03 7.11
C MET A 91 -15.64 7.93 6.89
N THR A 92 -16.05 6.84 6.25
CA THR A 92 -17.44 6.42 6.15
C THR A 92 -17.64 5.22 7.07
N PHE A 93 -18.50 5.34 8.06
CA PHE A 93 -18.98 4.20 8.84
C PHE A 93 -20.20 3.61 8.16
N SER A 94 -20.32 2.29 8.15
CA SER A 94 -21.46 1.57 7.56
C SER A 94 -21.76 0.30 8.34
N TRP A 95 -22.54 0.40 9.41
CA TRP A 95 -22.88 -0.72 10.29
C TRP A 95 -21.65 -1.41 10.90
N ASP A 96 -20.61 -0.63 11.14
CA ASP A 96 -19.34 -1.14 11.65
C ASP A 96 -19.43 -1.47 13.15
N SER A 97 -18.78 -2.55 13.56
CA SER A 97 -18.49 -2.81 14.97
C SER A 97 -17.36 -1.90 15.45
N PRO A 98 -17.23 -1.66 16.78
CA PRO A 98 -16.10 -0.90 17.33
C PRO A 98 -14.73 -1.42 16.86
N LEU A 99 -14.56 -2.74 16.73
CA LEU A 99 -13.32 -3.32 16.24
C LEU A 99 -13.06 -3.01 14.76
N ALA A 100 -14.09 -3.11 13.90
CA ALA A 100 -13.97 -2.78 12.48
C ALA A 100 -13.63 -1.30 12.29
N ALA A 101 -14.32 -0.42 13.02
CA ALA A 101 -14.04 1.01 13.05
C ALA A 101 -12.59 1.30 13.48
N LEU A 102 -12.09 0.68 14.55
CA LEU A 102 -10.70 0.85 14.99
C LEU A 102 -9.67 0.37 13.96
N GLN A 103 -9.95 -0.74 13.28
CA GLN A 103 -9.07 -1.24 12.22
C GLN A 103 -9.04 -0.27 11.02
N SER A 104 -10.18 0.28 10.64
CA SER A 104 -10.27 1.29 9.59
C SER A 104 -9.56 2.59 9.99
N ILE A 105 -9.78 3.09 11.21
CA ILE A 105 -9.08 4.28 11.74
C ILE A 105 -7.55 4.04 11.73
N ALA A 106 -7.09 2.90 12.23
CA ALA A 106 -5.66 2.56 12.26
C ALA A 106 -5.06 2.50 10.84
N LYS A 107 -5.80 1.95 9.88
CA LYS A 107 -5.38 1.87 8.49
C LYS A 107 -5.28 3.26 7.84
N GLU A 108 -6.31 4.08 7.96
CA GLU A 108 -6.34 5.42 7.35
C GLU A 108 -5.34 6.37 8.01
N SER A 109 -5.08 6.22 9.31
CA SER A 109 -4.04 6.98 10.02
C SER A 109 -2.63 6.40 9.91
N ASN A 110 -2.45 5.29 9.17
CA ASN A 110 -1.19 4.56 9.06
C ASN A 110 -0.52 4.26 10.42
N ALA A 111 -1.34 3.91 11.42
CA ALA A 111 -0.93 3.66 12.78
C ALA A 111 -1.14 2.19 13.17
N ARG A 112 -0.38 1.74 14.18
CA ARG A 112 -0.53 0.42 14.77
C ARG A 112 -1.53 0.46 15.92
N LEU A 113 -2.60 -0.33 15.78
CA LEU A 113 -3.56 -0.55 16.85
C LEU A 113 -2.98 -1.47 17.94
N ALA A 114 -2.88 -0.95 19.16
CA ALA A 114 -2.56 -1.71 20.35
C ALA A 114 -3.69 -1.59 21.38
N ILE A 115 -3.94 -2.68 22.10
CA ILE A 115 -4.84 -2.67 23.24
C ILE A 115 -4.05 -3.23 24.40
N ARG A 116 -3.96 -2.47 25.48
CA ARG A 116 -3.21 -2.86 26.67
C ARG A 116 -4.04 -2.74 27.91
N ARG A 117 -3.72 -3.55 28.91
CA ARG A 117 -4.33 -3.44 30.24
C ARG A 117 -3.75 -2.26 31.00
N ASN A 118 -4.59 -1.52 31.71
CA ASN A 118 -4.20 -0.42 32.61
C ASN A 118 -4.45 -0.84 34.07
N GLY A 119 -3.49 -1.62 34.59
CA GLY A 119 -3.59 -2.20 35.93
C GLY A 119 -4.86 -3.02 36.09
N THR A 120 -5.61 -2.78 37.17
CA THR A 120 -6.87 -3.47 37.46
C THR A 120 -8.11 -2.70 36.99
N THR A 121 -7.94 -1.56 36.32
CA THR A 121 -9.04 -0.60 36.09
C THR A 121 -9.77 -0.82 34.77
N ASN A 122 -9.05 -0.78 33.65
CA ASN A 122 -9.63 -0.78 32.31
C ASN A 122 -8.61 -1.22 31.25
N TYR A 123 -9.03 -1.24 29.99
CA TYR A 123 -8.20 -1.47 28.82
C TYR A 123 -8.08 -0.19 28.02
N LEU A 124 -6.85 0.14 27.64
CA LEU A 124 -6.54 1.33 26.86
C LEU A 124 -6.36 0.96 25.41
N ILE A 125 -7.02 1.72 24.54
CA ILE A 125 -6.87 1.65 23.09
C ILE A 125 -5.81 2.66 22.70
N ASP A 126 -4.66 2.17 22.24
CA ASP A 126 -3.58 3.00 21.72
C ASP A 126 -3.53 2.91 20.19
N LEU A 127 -3.33 4.05 19.54
CA LEU A 127 -2.94 4.14 18.13
C LEU A 127 -1.54 4.73 18.07
N LEU A 128 -0.57 3.89 17.77
CA LEU A 128 0.84 4.26 17.84
C LEU A 128 1.41 4.39 16.44
N ILE A 129 2.09 5.50 16.17
CA ILE A 129 2.92 5.58 14.97
C ILE A 129 4.15 4.73 15.28
N ASP A 130 4.46 3.77 14.42
CA ASP A 130 5.63 2.93 14.65
C ASP A 130 6.87 3.82 14.80
N PRO A 131 7.59 3.76 15.93
CA PRO A 131 8.74 4.62 16.14
C PRO A 131 9.77 4.30 15.06
N THR A 132 10.47 5.32 14.57
CA THR A 132 11.68 5.13 13.77
C THR A 132 12.55 4.08 14.48
N PRO A 133 12.83 2.93 13.87
CA PRO A 133 13.27 1.76 14.61
C PRO A 133 14.62 2.06 15.28
N VAL A 134 14.60 2.21 16.60
CA VAL A 134 15.81 2.08 17.42
C VAL A 134 16.08 0.59 17.44
N ASN A 135 16.74 0.06 16.41
CA ASN A 135 16.90 -1.39 16.21
C ASN A 135 17.61 -2.04 17.42
N PRO A 136 16.93 -2.78 18.33
CA PRO A 136 17.66 -3.75 19.12
C PRO A 136 18.11 -4.85 18.14
N THR A 137 19.41 -5.02 17.96
CA THR A 137 19.95 -6.11 17.16
C THR A 137 19.78 -7.43 17.91
N SER A 138 18.60 -8.04 17.77
CA SER A 138 18.38 -9.40 18.25
C SER A 138 18.95 -10.39 17.26
N GLU A 139 19.98 -11.13 17.66
CA GLU A 139 20.58 -12.15 16.83
C GLU A 139 19.63 -13.35 16.70
N ILE A 140 19.25 -13.69 15.48
CA ILE A 140 18.42 -14.85 15.15
C ILE A 140 19.27 -15.92 14.46
N ARG A 141 19.39 -17.10 15.07
CA ARG A 141 20.13 -18.26 14.56
C ARG A 141 19.27 -19.53 14.64
N ILE A 142 19.12 -20.20 13.50
CA ILE A 142 18.49 -21.52 13.41
C ILE A 142 19.30 -22.52 14.25
N GLY A 143 18.61 -23.31 15.08
CA GLY A 143 19.25 -24.28 15.98
C GLY A 143 19.81 -23.71 17.28
N LYS A 144 19.76 -22.38 17.49
CA LYS A 144 20.07 -21.75 18.79
C LYS A 144 18.82 -21.19 19.45
N ASN A 145 18.23 -20.15 18.85
CA ASN A 145 17.03 -19.49 19.36
C ASN A 145 15.79 -19.69 18.48
N ILE A 146 15.93 -20.38 17.33
CA ILE A 146 14.79 -20.83 16.52
C ILE A 146 14.86 -22.34 16.33
N VAL A 147 13.78 -23.03 16.70
CA VAL A 147 13.62 -24.50 16.60
C VAL A 147 13.40 -24.96 15.16
N GLY A 148 12.73 -24.14 14.35
CA GLY A 148 12.50 -24.42 12.94
C GLY A 148 12.07 -23.17 12.20
N VAL A 149 12.40 -23.11 10.91
CA VAL A 149 11.99 -22.01 10.04
C VAL A 149 11.11 -22.59 8.94
N LYS A 150 9.89 -22.05 8.82
CA LYS A 150 9.03 -22.31 7.67
C LYS A 150 9.19 -21.13 6.71
N HIS A 151 9.67 -21.41 5.50
CA HIS A 151 9.66 -20.44 4.42
C HIS A 151 8.41 -20.64 3.57
N GLU A 152 7.67 -19.56 3.37
CA GLU A 152 6.58 -19.50 2.42
C GLU A 152 6.93 -18.43 1.38
N ARG A 153 7.01 -18.84 0.12
CA ARG A 153 7.18 -17.91 -1.01
C ARG A 153 5.86 -17.81 -1.73
N LYS A 154 5.31 -16.60 -1.79
CA LYS A 154 4.11 -16.29 -2.56
C LYS A 154 4.51 -15.50 -3.80
N THR A 155 4.02 -15.94 -4.95
CA THR A 155 4.24 -15.29 -6.26
C THR A 155 2.97 -14.61 -6.78
N ASP A 156 1.92 -14.57 -5.95
CA ASP A 156 0.64 -13.93 -6.25
C ASP A 156 0.81 -12.46 -6.65
N LYS A 157 1.67 -11.75 -5.93
CA LYS A 157 2.01 -10.34 -6.16
C LYS A 157 3.20 -10.11 -7.09
N LEU A 158 3.79 -11.16 -7.65
CA LEU A 158 4.88 -11.01 -8.61
C LEU A 158 4.33 -10.54 -9.96
N ALA A 159 4.95 -9.49 -10.52
CA ALA A 159 4.65 -9.00 -11.86
C ALA A 159 5.94 -8.55 -12.54
N THR A 160 6.14 -8.99 -13.78
CA THR A 160 7.25 -8.53 -14.64
C THR A 160 6.75 -7.83 -15.91
N ARG A 161 5.42 -7.83 -16.11
CA ARG A 161 4.69 -7.01 -17.07
C ARG A 161 3.43 -6.45 -16.41
N ILE A 162 3.25 -5.14 -16.52
CA ILE A 162 2.06 -4.44 -16.03
C ILE A 162 1.27 -3.90 -17.21
N TYR A 163 -0.03 -4.18 -17.21
CA TYR A 163 -1.02 -3.49 -18.05
C TYR A 163 -1.66 -2.39 -17.20
N PRO A 164 -1.23 -1.13 -17.32
CA PRO A 164 -1.85 -0.04 -16.58
C PRO A 164 -3.25 0.21 -17.15
N ARG A 165 -4.24 0.23 -16.26
CA ARG A 165 -5.61 0.58 -16.57
C ARG A 165 -5.95 1.89 -15.85
N GLY A 166 -6.06 2.96 -16.62
CA GLY A 166 -6.43 4.28 -16.14
C GLY A 166 -7.93 4.45 -15.96
N GLU A 167 -8.31 5.69 -15.71
CA GLU A 167 -9.69 6.20 -15.70
C GLU A 167 -10.57 5.65 -16.83
N ALA A 168 -11.82 5.29 -16.50
CA ALA A 168 -12.84 4.96 -17.51
C ALA A 168 -13.66 6.20 -17.87
N ILE A 169 -13.51 6.70 -19.09
CA ILE A 169 -14.42 7.70 -19.65
C ILE A 169 -15.34 6.99 -20.64
N GLU A 170 -16.66 7.08 -20.41
CA GLU A 170 -17.67 6.40 -21.25
C GLU A 170 -17.40 4.89 -21.40
N GLU A 171 -17.05 4.22 -20.29
CA GLU A 171 -16.72 2.78 -20.23
C GLU A 171 -15.44 2.35 -20.96
N ILE A 172 -14.65 3.31 -21.48
CA ILE A 172 -13.36 3.06 -22.12
C ILE A 172 -12.24 3.51 -21.19
N HIS A 173 -11.36 2.59 -20.84
CA HIS A 173 -10.19 2.88 -20.01
C HIS A 173 -9.04 3.44 -20.83
N PHE A 174 -8.39 4.49 -20.31
CA PHE A 174 -7.09 4.91 -20.83
C PHE A 174 -6.02 3.86 -20.51
N THR A 175 -5.11 3.63 -21.45
CA THR A 175 -4.00 2.69 -21.34
C THR A 175 -2.67 3.41 -21.48
N MET A 176 -1.57 2.66 -21.41
CA MET A 176 -0.24 3.20 -21.73
C MET A 176 -0.14 3.77 -23.15
N ALA A 177 -0.99 3.34 -24.07
CA ALA A 177 -0.95 3.79 -25.47
C ALA A 177 -1.33 5.27 -25.64
N GLU A 178 -2.08 5.81 -24.69
CA GLU A 178 -2.53 7.20 -24.65
C GLU A 178 -1.61 8.09 -23.80
N ALA A 179 -0.65 7.51 -23.08
CA ALA A 179 0.29 8.25 -22.24
C ALA A 179 1.18 9.16 -23.09
N VAL A 180 1.24 10.45 -22.72
CA VAL A 180 2.03 11.49 -23.37
C VAL A 180 3.11 11.97 -22.42
N TRP A 181 4.31 12.15 -22.96
CA TRP A 181 5.48 12.61 -22.23
C TRP A 181 6.01 13.89 -22.86
N LYS A 182 6.48 14.81 -22.03
CA LYS A 182 7.12 16.04 -22.48
C LYS A 182 8.64 15.85 -22.53
N VAL A 183 9.24 16.31 -23.61
CA VAL A 183 10.70 16.41 -23.74
C VAL A 183 11.19 17.60 -22.92
N VAL A 184 12.00 17.36 -21.88
CA VAL A 184 12.63 18.43 -21.09
C VAL A 184 13.84 18.99 -21.81
N SER A 185 14.67 18.10 -22.34
CA SER A 185 15.90 18.45 -23.03
C SER A 185 16.28 17.35 -24.01
N ILE A 186 17.06 17.74 -25.01
CA ILE A 186 17.69 16.83 -25.95
C ILE A 186 19.17 17.18 -26.13
N SER A 187 20.03 16.17 -26.06
CA SER A 187 21.47 16.28 -26.32
C SER A 187 21.89 15.25 -27.36
N THR A 188 21.92 15.67 -28.63
CA THR A 188 22.20 14.85 -29.81
C THR A 188 21.21 13.67 -30.00
N LEU A 189 21.30 12.63 -29.17
CA LEU A 189 20.46 11.44 -29.17
C LEU A 189 19.76 11.20 -27.82
N ASP A 190 20.21 11.86 -26.76
CA ASP A 190 19.68 11.68 -25.41
C ASP A 190 18.48 12.60 -25.22
N VAL A 191 17.31 12.02 -24.99
CA VAL A 191 16.04 12.74 -24.79
C VAL A 191 15.58 12.52 -23.35
N VAL A 192 15.50 13.59 -22.57
CA VAL A 192 14.99 13.54 -21.19
C VAL A 192 13.48 13.70 -21.21
N LEU A 193 12.76 12.74 -20.63
CA LEU A 193 11.29 12.73 -20.60
C LEU A 193 10.74 12.96 -19.20
N VAL A 194 9.68 13.76 -19.13
CA VAL A 194 8.87 13.94 -17.92
C VAL A 194 7.39 13.89 -18.26
N ASP A 195 6.57 13.59 -17.26
CA ASP A 195 5.15 13.85 -17.30
C ASP A 195 4.91 15.36 -17.55
N PRO A 196 4.05 15.77 -18.48
CA PRO A 196 3.73 17.19 -18.69
C PRO A 196 3.24 17.91 -17.42
N ASN A 197 2.61 17.18 -16.48
CA ASN A 197 2.00 17.69 -15.25
C ASN A 197 2.80 17.37 -13.98
N SER A 198 3.92 16.65 -14.07
CA SER A 198 4.77 16.32 -12.93
C SER A 198 6.26 16.29 -13.30
N SER A 199 7.15 16.20 -12.32
CA SER A 199 8.59 16.07 -12.60
C SER A 199 9.05 14.62 -12.72
N VAL A 200 8.12 13.66 -12.75
CA VAL A 200 8.41 12.23 -12.81
C VAL A 200 8.44 11.79 -14.27
N GLY A 201 9.45 11.02 -14.65
CA GLY A 201 9.57 10.48 -16.00
C GLY A 201 8.96 9.08 -16.17
N PRO A 202 8.87 8.60 -17.42
CA PRO A 202 8.21 7.34 -17.77
C PRO A 202 9.00 6.08 -17.43
N ILE A 203 10.29 6.20 -17.14
CA ILE A 203 11.21 5.07 -17.01
C ILE A 203 11.20 4.66 -15.54
N ALA A 204 10.94 3.38 -15.27
CA ALA A 204 11.04 2.77 -13.95
C ALA A 204 12.24 1.81 -13.86
N PHE A 205 12.69 1.28 -15.00
CA PHE A 205 13.82 0.35 -15.10
C PHE A 205 14.74 0.73 -16.26
N ASP A 206 16.03 0.47 -16.10
CA ASP A 206 16.94 0.51 -17.24
C ASP A 206 16.47 -0.49 -18.31
N ASP A 207 16.74 -0.17 -19.58
CA ASP A 207 16.33 -0.93 -20.76
C ASP A 207 14.82 -1.10 -21.03
N GLN A 208 13.94 -0.48 -20.22
CA GLN A 208 12.49 -0.67 -20.27
C GLN A 208 11.87 -0.44 -21.65
N PHE A 209 12.35 0.56 -22.40
CA PHE A 209 11.81 0.88 -23.72
C PHE A 209 12.77 0.56 -24.87
N ASN A 210 13.80 -0.26 -24.63
CA ASN A 210 14.72 -0.65 -25.69
C ASN A 210 13.98 -1.36 -26.82
N SER A 211 14.36 -1.03 -28.05
CA SER A 211 13.70 -1.48 -29.29
C SER A 211 12.24 -1.03 -29.48
N LYS A 212 11.70 -0.18 -28.59
CA LYS A 212 10.45 0.54 -28.81
C LYS A 212 10.72 1.79 -29.63
N TYR A 213 9.67 2.56 -29.91
CA TYR A 213 9.77 3.73 -30.77
C TYR A 213 9.18 4.94 -30.07
N LEU A 214 9.79 6.09 -30.27
CA LEU A 214 9.27 7.38 -29.86
C LEU A 214 8.49 7.98 -31.04
N GLU A 215 7.19 8.22 -30.85
CA GLU A 215 6.36 8.99 -31.76
C GLU A 215 6.60 10.48 -31.52
N LYS A 216 7.05 11.16 -32.57
CA LYS A 216 7.28 12.61 -32.60
C LYS A 216 5.97 13.36 -32.89
N ILE A 217 6.00 14.67 -32.65
CA ILE A 217 4.85 15.56 -32.91
C ILE A 217 4.39 15.57 -34.38
N ASP A 218 5.31 15.27 -35.31
CA ASP A 218 5.05 15.15 -36.75
C ASP A 218 4.39 13.81 -37.15
N GLY A 219 4.14 12.92 -36.18
CA GLY A 219 3.54 11.59 -36.39
C GLY A 219 4.53 10.53 -36.87
N THR A 220 5.83 10.86 -36.98
CA THR A 220 6.85 9.88 -37.39
C THR A 220 7.53 9.24 -36.18
N TYR A 221 8.15 8.08 -36.40
CA TYR A 221 8.68 7.23 -35.35
C TYR A 221 10.19 7.14 -35.40
N VAL A 222 10.85 7.25 -34.25
CA VAL A 222 12.28 6.98 -34.10
C VAL A 222 12.52 5.85 -33.10
N GLN A 223 13.42 4.93 -33.43
CA GLN A 223 13.73 3.81 -32.54
C GLN A 223 14.43 4.31 -31.27
N ILE A 224 14.05 3.74 -30.14
CA ILE A 224 14.71 3.86 -28.85
C ILE A 224 15.77 2.76 -28.77
N THR A 225 17.03 3.16 -28.71
CA THR A 225 18.17 2.24 -28.64
C THR A 225 18.57 1.92 -27.21
N ASP A 226 18.30 2.82 -26.27
CA ASP A 226 18.61 2.63 -24.85
C ASP A 226 17.67 3.46 -23.95
N THR A 227 17.50 3.08 -22.68
CA THR A 227 16.77 3.85 -21.66
C THR A 227 17.43 3.75 -20.30
N ILE A 228 17.59 4.91 -19.66
CA ILE A 228 18.32 5.06 -18.40
C ILE A 228 17.38 5.60 -17.33
N PHE A 229 17.12 4.81 -16.30
CA PHE A 229 16.18 5.12 -15.21
C PHE A 229 16.63 6.33 -14.39
N SER A 230 17.89 6.33 -13.94
CA SER A 230 18.40 7.35 -13.01
C SER A 230 18.28 8.79 -13.52
N SER A 231 18.34 8.97 -14.83
CA SER A 231 18.30 10.27 -15.52
C SER A 231 17.04 10.49 -16.34
N GLN A 232 16.13 9.51 -16.41
CA GLN A 232 14.94 9.53 -17.26
C GLN A 232 15.27 9.82 -18.73
N ILE A 233 16.38 9.25 -19.21
CA ILE A 233 16.87 9.43 -20.58
C ILE A 233 16.38 8.28 -21.46
N VAL A 234 15.86 8.64 -22.62
CA VAL A 234 15.64 7.76 -23.77
C VAL A 234 16.69 8.11 -24.82
N VAL A 235 17.54 7.16 -25.19
CA VAL A 235 18.50 7.32 -26.30
C VAL A 235 17.81 6.89 -27.58
N VAL A 236 17.69 7.81 -28.54
CA VAL A 236 17.03 7.54 -29.83
C VAL A 236 18.04 7.34 -30.94
N ALA A 237 17.66 6.60 -31.99
CA ALA A 237 18.49 6.39 -33.17
C ALA A 237 18.77 7.69 -33.97
N SER A 238 17.93 8.71 -33.80
CA SER A 238 18.11 10.04 -34.39
C SER A 238 17.34 11.11 -33.60
N GLY A 239 18.02 12.17 -33.16
CA GLY A 239 17.38 13.32 -32.51
C GLY A 239 16.71 14.32 -33.47
N THR A 240 16.73 14.07 -34.78
CA THR A 240 16.22 15.02 -35.77
C THR A 240 14.70 15.20 -35.66
N GLY A 241 14.27 16.45 -35.51
CA GLY A 241 12.85 16.80 -35.38
C GLY A 241 12.28 16.56 -33.97
N ILE A 242 13.15 16.45 -32.96
CA ILE A 242 12.78 16.46 -31.54
C ILE A 242 13.34 17.73 -30.92
N SER A 243 12.50 18.47 -30.21
CA SER A 243 12.85 19.70 -29.49
C SER A 243 12.39 19.61 -28.04
N ALA A 244 12.98 20.44 -27.18
CA ALA A 244 12.42 20.66 -25.85
C ALA A 244 10.97 21.17 -25.96
N ASP A 245 10.16 20.80 -24.97
CA ASP A 245 8.71 21.01 -24.89
C ASP A 245 7.84 20.24 -25.90
N ASP A 246 8.43 19.40 -26.76
CA ASP A 246 7.64 18.50 -27.60
C ASP A 246 6.89 17.46 -26.76
N LEU A 247 5.67 17.14 -27.18
CA LEU A 247 4.87 16.06 -26.64
C LEU A 247 5.07 14.80 -27.49
N VAL A 248 5.51 13.73 -26.84
CA VAL A 248 5.88 12.46 -27.48
C VAL A 248 5.14 11.29 -26.85
N ARG A 249 5.02 10.19 -27.60
CA ARG A 249 4.44 8.93 -27.10
C ARG A 249 5.39 7.77 -27.37
N ILE A 250 5.23 6.69 -26.61
CA ILE A 250 6.00 5.46 -26.81
C ILE A 250 5.14 4.46 -27.58
N ARG A 251 5.71 3.90 -28.65
CA ARG A 251 5.09 2.94 -29.57
C ARG A 251 5.84 1.62 -29.59
N LEU A 252 5.13 0.55 -29.88
CA LEU A 252 5.66 -0.80 -29.84
C LEU A 252 6.70 -1.05 -30.95
N ASN A 253 6.46 -0.49 -32.15
CA ASN A 253 7.28 -0.74 -33.33
C ASN A 253 7.27 0.46 -34.31
N SER A 254 7.99 0.31 -35.43
CA SER A 254 8.13 1.32 -36.49
C SER A 254 6.86 1.57 -37.30
N ALA A 255 5.82 0.73 -37.15
CA ALA A 255 4.52 0.94 -37.77
C ALA A 255 3.60 1.84 -36.91
N GLY A 256 4.03 2.20 -35.69
CA GLY A 256 3.24 2.99 -34.77
C GLY A 256 2.25 2.19 -33.93
N ASP A 257 2.41 0.86 -33.85
CA ASP A 257 1.54 0.03 -33.02
C ASP A 257 1.58 0.47 -31.56
N GLN A 258 0.42 0.40 -30.90
CA GLN A 258 0.24 0.87 -29.54
C GLN A 258 1.00 0.01 -28.52
N LEU A 259 1.71 0.65 -27.59
CA LEU A 259 2.28 -0.01 -26.42
C LEU A 259 1.25 0.02 -25.28
N THR A 260 0.72 -1.15 -24.91
CA THR A 260 -0.34 -1.27 -23.89
C THR A 260 0.15 -1.76 -22.53
N TYR A 261 1.46 -1.98 -22.39
CA TYR A 261 2.07 -2.56 -21.20
C TYR A 261 3.44 -1.95 -20.89
N LEU A 262 3.90 -2.13 -19.66
CA LEU A 262 5.23 -1.79 -19.18
C LEU A 262 5.93 -3.05 -18.67
N ASP A 263 7.21 -3.18 -19.00
CA ASP A 263 8.03 -4.34 -18.66
C ASP A 263 9.08 -3.98 -17.60
N SER A 264 9.46 -4.97 -16.78
CA SER A 264 10.73 -4.97 -16.05
C SER A 264 11.71 -5.91 -16.78
N PRO A 265 12.61 -5.40 -17.64
CA PRO A 265 13.42 -6.26 -18.50
C PRO A 265 14.34 -7.21 -17.73
N ALA A 266 15.02 -6.72 -16.69
CA ALA A 266 15.90 -7.53 -15.85
C ALA A 266 15.14 -8.67 -15.15
N ASP A 267 13.93 -8.38 -14.66
CA ASP A 267 13.10 -9.39 -13.99
C ASP A 267 12.50 -10.39 -14.99
N GLN A 268 12.22 -9.98 -16.23
CA GLN A 268 11.77 -10.91 -17.27
C GLN A 268 12.84 -11.94 -17.66
N VAL A 269 14.11 -11.55 -17.64
CA VAL A 269 15.22 -12.48 -17.89
C VAL A 269 15.30 -13.54 -16.80
N SER A 270 15.05 -13.17 -15.54
CA SER A 270 15.19 -14.09 -14.39
C SER A 270 13.92 -14.89 -14.08
N LEU A 271 12.73 -14.30 -14.26
CA LEU A 271 11.44 -14.86 -13.82
C LEU A 271 10.47 -15.15 -14.96
N GLY A 272 10.81 -14.76 -16.19
CA GLY A 272 9.91 -14.82 -17.34
C GLY A 272 8.85 -13.72 -17.33
N VAL A 273 7.92 -13.78 -18.29
CA VAL A 273 6.82 -12.81 -18.40
C VAL A 273 5.67 -13.23 -17.47
N VAL A 274 5.45 -12.45 -16.42
CA VAL A 274 4.37 -12.61 -15.44
C VAL A 274 3.47 -11.38 -15.53
N PRO A 275 2.38 -11.45 -16.32
CA PRO A 275 1.51 -10.31 -16.54
C PRO A 275 0.56 -10.09 -15.35
N ARG A 276 0.36 -8.82 -15.00
CA ARG A 276 -0.68 -8.35 -14.08
C ARG A 276 -1.32 -7.08 -14.61
N VAL A 277 -2.55 -6.82 -14.20
CA VAL A 277 -3.24 -5.55 -14.44
C VAL A 277 -2.99 -4.68 -13.22
N LEU A 278 -2.58 -3.44 -13.45
CA LEU A 278 -2.53 -2.42 -12.41
C LEU A 278 -3.72 -1.50 -12.63
N ASP A 279 -4.75 -1.69 -11.82
CA ASP A 279 -5.88 -0.77 -11.77
C ASP A 279 -5.44 0.49 -11.04
N ARG A 280 -5.38 1.61 -11.75
CA ARG A 280 -5.05 2.91 -11.19
C ARG A 280 -6.11 3.92 -11.65
N PRO A 281 -7.21 4.10 -10.89
CA PRO A 281 -8.27 5.06 -11.21
C PRO A 281 -7.85 6.53 -11.06
N ASP A 282 -6.55 6.83 -10.92
CA ASP A 282 -6.05 8.20 -10.77
C ASP A 282 -5.99 8.89 -12.15
N PHE A 283 -6.86 9.90 -12.32
CA PHE A 283 -7.26 10.61 -13.53
C PHE A 283 -6.19 11.50 -14.21
N PRO A 284 -6.41 11.89 -15.50
CA PRO A 284 -5.59 12.87 -16.21
C PRO A 284 -5.76 14.30 -15.63
N HIS A 285 -4.65 15.05 -15.61
CA HIS A 285 -4.51 16.48 -15.30
C HIS A 285 -4.31 16.97 -13.85
N VAL A 286 -4.22 16.15 -12.79
CA VAL A 286 -3.68 16.64 -11.50
C VAL A 286 -3.02 15.54 -10.65
N GLN A 287 -1.79 15.85 -10.19
CA GLN A 287 -1.18 15.48 -8.91
C GLN A 287 -0.80 14.02 -8.62
N ASN A 288 0.51 13.73 -8.81
CA ASN A 288 1.24 12.74 -8.03
C ASN A 288 1.46 13.27 -6.60
N LEU A 289 0.55 12.98 -5.68
CA LEU A 289 0.67 13.31 -4.24
C LEU A 289 1.11 12.11 -3.38
N ALA A 290 1.53 11.00 -3.99
CA ALA A 290 2.31 9.99 -3.30
C ALA A 290 3.80 10.20 -3.63
N PRO A 291 4.65 10.49 -2.64
CA PRO A 291 6.08 10.21 -2.76
C PRO A 291 6.21 8.79 -3.28
N ASN A 292 7.03 8.58 -4.31
CA ASN A 292 7.32 7.25 -4.82
C ASN A 292 8.26 6.52 -3.84
N SER A 293 7.84 6.36 -2.58
CA SER A 293 8.61 5.73 -1.50
C SER A 293 8.81 4.23 -1.73
N GLN A 294 8.14 3.64 -2.73
CA GLN A 294 8.38 2.26 -3.16
C GLN A 294 9.44 2.11 -4.25
N PHE A 295 9.94 3.22 -4.84
CA PHE A 295 11.01 3.19 -5.84
C PHE A 295 12.14 4.21 -5.60
N SER A 296 11.95 5.21 -4.74
CA SER A 296 13.01 6.10 -4.25
C SER A 296 13.11 6.00 -2.74
N GLY A 297 13.90 5.03 -2.27
CA GLY A 297 14.29 4.94 -0.88
C GLY A 297 15.68 4.34 -0.82
N THR A 298 16.58 4.96 -0.06
CA THR A 298 17.75 4.28 0.47
C THR A 298 17.21 3.11 1.28
N TYR A 299 17.23 1.91 0.71
CA TYR A 299 16.81 0.71 1.42
C TYR A 299 17.65 0.62 2.70
N ALA A 300 16.98 0.42 3.84
CA ALA A 300 17.67 0.07 5.07
C ALA A 300 18.60 -1.12 4.77
N VAL A 301 19.80 -1.07 5.33
CA VAL A 301 21.01 -1.89 5.06
C VAL A 301 20.83 -3.41 5.34
N ALA A 302 19.62 -3.95 5.23
CA ALA A 302 19.29 -5.35 5.49
C ALA A 302 18.51 -6.04 4.36
N TRP A 303 18.10 -5.34 3.30
CA TRP A 303 17.50 -6.00 2.14
C TRP A 303 18.60 -6.41 1.16
N HIS A 304 18.94 -7.70 1.17
CA HIS A 304 19.88 -8.28 0.22
C HIS A 304 19.21 -8.46 -1.15
N ARG A 305 19.91 -7.98 -2.19
CA ARG A 305 19.73 -8.37 -3.59
C ARG A 305 19.77 -9.91 -3.68
N ILE A 306 18.72 -10.55 -4.17
CA ILE A 306 18.79 -11.95 -4.60
C ILE A 306 19.01 -11.94 -6.11
N GLY A 307 20.25 -12.23 -6.52
CA GLY A 307 20.59 -12.60 -7.90
C GLY A 307 21.19 -11.48 -8.75
N VAL A 308 22.50 -11.28 -8.56
CA VAL A 308 23.47 -10.43 -9.31
C VAL A 308 23.21 -8.91 -9.27
#